data_AF-A0A1H2VF64-F1
#
_entry.id   AF-A0A1H2VF64-F1
#
_cell.length_a   1.000
_cell.length_b   1.000
_cell.length_c   1.000
_cell.angle_alpha   90.00
_cell.angle_beta   90.00
_cell.angle_gamma   90.00
#
_symmetry.space_group_name_H-M   'P 1'
#
loop_
_entity.id
_entity.type
_entity.pdbx_description
1 polymer ?
#
loop_
_entity_poly.entity_id
_entity_poly.type
_entity_poly.pdbx_seq_one_letter_code
_entity_poly.pdbx_strand_id
1 'polypeptide(L)'
;MKFNFLLIFTLFITQFFCAQNKYEKETRIDKADFPENAYSLLETHLENARRIRFYKEIDSTKQSFEVKFKKRKLHYSVEFDPQGTLEDVEFEIDVVDIPEDNWMTIENYLKSNHNKYRVKKIQQQHPTLTDENPKETLRKAFQNLILPEINYEIIFSAKTEKGFQAYEALFNSVGKLITLRKSYPPNYDHILY
;
A
#
# COMPACT_ATOMS: atom_id res chain seq x y z
N MET A 1 -28.53 42.34 34.37
CA MET A 1 -28.20 41.01 33.84
C MET A 1 -26.69 40.97 33.62
N LYS A 2 -25.97 40.11 34.35
CA LYS A 2 -24.51 40.07 34.36
C LYS A 2 -24.01 39.43 33.06
N PHE A 3 -23.27 40.19 32.27
CA PHE A 3 -22.62 39.70 31.05
C PHE A 3 -21.40 38.87 31.47
N ASN A 4 -21.46 37.55 31.30
CA ASN A 4 -20.34 36.66 31.61
C ASN A 4 -19.33 36.71 30.45
N PHE A 5 -18.23 37.43 30.67
CA PHE A 5 -16.99 37.33 29.90
C PHE A 5 -16.20 36.10 30.42
N LEU A 6 -15.34 35.52 29.57
CA LEU A 6 -14.43 34.38 29.82
C LEU A 6 -15.14 33.02 29.94
N LEU A 7 -14.77 31.94 29.23
CA LEU A 7 -13.48 31.55 28.67
C LEU A 7 -13.75 30.44 27.63
N ILE A 8 -13.78 30.76 26.33
CA ILE A 8 -13.75 29.74 25.28
C ILE A 8 -12.29 29.36 25.11
N PHE A 9 -11.84 28.37 25.88
CA PHE A 9 -10.54 27.73 25.66
C PHE A 9 -10.72 26.66 24.59
N THR A 10 -10.83 27.09 23.32
CA THR A 10 -10.69 26.19 22.17
C THR A 10 -9.26 25.70 22.13
N LEU A 11 -9.05 24.50 22.68
CA LEU A 11 -7.87 23.67 22.49
C LEU A 11 -7.73 23.37 20.99
N PHE A 12 -6.97 24.20 20.27
CA PHE A 12 -6.36 23.82 19.01
C PHE A 12 -5.27 22.77 19.30
N ILE A 13 -5.70 21.52 19.52
CA ILE A 13 -4.80 20.38 19.39
C ILE A 13 -4.55 20.24 17.90
N THR A 14 -3.51 20.89 17.41
CA THR A 14 -2.93 20.55 16.11
C THR A 14 -2.37 19.14 16.28
N GLN A 15 -3.12 18.15 15.78
CA GLN A 15 -2.67 16.77 15.68
C GLN A 15 -1.54 16.77 14.65
N PHE A 16 -0.30 16.96 15.11
CA PHE A 16 0.86 16.67 14.30
C PHE A 16 0.90 15.15 14.11
N PHE A 17 0.31 14.68 13.01
CA PHE A 17 0.49 13.31 12.54
C PHE A 17 1.96 13.16 12.13
N CYS A 18 2.80 12.72 13.07
CA CYS A 18 4.13 12.24 12.76
C CYS A 18 3.97 10.97 11.92
N ALA A 19 4.20 11.07 10.61
CA ALA A 19 4.28 9.90 9.74
C ALA A 19 5.33 8.93 10.28
N GLN A 20 4.97 7.66 10.41
CA GLN A 20 5.87 6.60 10.87
C GLN A 20 6.92 6.32 9.77
N ASN A 21 8.12 5.88 10.15
CA ASN A 21 9.13 5.47 9.17
C ASN A 21 8.90 4.01 8.79
N LYS A 22 8.90 3.69 7.49
CA LYS A 22 8.93 2.32 6.97
C LYS A 22 10.35 1.99 6.53
N TYR A 23 11.00 1.05 7.21
CA TYR A 23 12.35 0.59 6.88
C TYR A 23 12.27 -0.85 6.44
N GLU A 24 12.08 -1.06 5.15
CA GLU A 24 11.92 -2.39 4.56
C GLU A 24 13.19 -2.87 3.87
N LYS A 25 13.43 -4.18 3.97
CA LYS A 25 14.39 -4.90 3.14
C LYS A 25 13.67 -6.01 2.39
N GLU A 26 13.51 -5.84 1.09
CA GLU A 26 13.03 -6.86 0.17
C GLU A 26 14.23 -7.67 -0.36
N THR A 27 14.20 -8.99 -0.17
CA THR A 27 15.23 -9.91 -0.68
C THR A 27 14.59 -10.93 -1.61
N ARG A 28 15.13 -11.08 -2.81
CA ARG A 28 14.67 -12.09 -3.76
C ARG A 28 15.02 -13.49 -3.25
N ILE A 29 14.07 -14.40 -3.32
CA ILE A 29 14.23 -15.81 -2.93
C ILE A 29 13.82 -16.74 -4.07
N ASP A 30 14.24 -17.99 -3.99
CA ASP A 30 13.79 -19.02 -4.92
C ASP A 30 12.38 -19.51 -4.55
N LYS A 31 11.67 -20.08 -5.52
CA LYS A 31 10.33 -20.68 -5.30
C LYS A 31 10.36 -21.73 -4.17
N ALA A 32 11.46 -22.48 -4.05
CA ALA A 32 11.63 -23.51 -3.04
C ALA A 32 11.66 -22.96 -1.61
N ASP A 33 12.00 -21.69 -1.43
CA ASP A 33 12.05 -21.00 -0.14
C ASP A 33 10.74 -20.23 0.18
N PHE A 34 9.79 -20.21 -0.76
CA PHE A 34 8.48 -19.58 -0.57
C PHE A 34 7.51 -20.52 0.16
N PRO A 35 6.65 -20.03 1.07
CA PRO A 35 5.71 -20.89 1.80
C PRO A 35 4.84 -21.74 0.86
N GLU A 36 4.87 -23.06 1.06
CA GLU A 36 4.23 -24.03 0.14
C GLU A 36 2.70 -23.85 0.10
N ASN A 37 2.08 -23.56 1.24
CA ASN A 37 0.65 -23.28 1.34
C ASN A 37 0.27 -21.98 0.59
N ALA A 38 1.08 -20.93 0.69
CA ALA A 38 0.88 -19.67 -0.04
C ALA A 38 1.01 -19.88 -1.56
N TYR A 39 2.04 -20.62 -2.00
CA TYR A 39 2.20 -20.96 -3.41
C TYR A 39 1.01 -21.80 -3.93
N SER A 40 0.59 -22.82 -3.17
CA SER A 40 -0.52 -23.69 -3.55
C SER A 40 -1.85 -22.93 -3.68
N LEU A 41 -2.07 -21.90 -2.86
CA LEU A 41 -3.24 -21.04 -2.96
C LEU A 41 -3.25 -20.23 -4.29
N LEU A 42 -2.08 -19.83 -4.77
CA LEU A 42 -1.91 -18.95 -5.94
C LEU A 42 -1.64 -19.66 -7.27
N GLU A 43 -1.29 -20.95 -7.26
CA GLU A 43 -0.75 -21.62 -8.44
C GLU A 43 -1.61 -21.46 -9.70
N THR A 44 -2.93 -21.65 -9.57
CA THR A 44 -3.89 -21.48 -10.68
C THR A 44 -3.95 -20.02 -11.17
N HIS A 45 -3.73 -19.06 -10.29
CA HIS A 45 -3.65 -17.65 -10.62
C HIS A 45 -2.32 -17.27 -11.30
N LEU A 46 -1.26 -18.07 -11.12
CA LEU A 46 0.03 -17.88 -11.79
C LEU A 46 0.08 -18.50 -13.19
N GLU A 47 -0.92 -19.29 -13.59
CA GLU A 47 -1.02 -19.80 -14.96
C GLU A 47 -0.99 -18.65 -15.98
N ASN A 48 -0.11 -18.78 -16.98
CA ASN A 48 0.16 -17.80 -18.03
C ASN A 48 0.66 -16.42 -17.52
N ALA A 49 1.00 -16.31 -16.22
CA ALA A 49 1.68 -15.14 -15.71
C ALA A 49 3.12 -15.09 -16.24
N ARG A 50 3.66 -13.88 -16.36
CA ARG A 50 5.03 -13.61 -16.81
C ARG A 50 5.79 -12.94 -15.68
N ARG A 51 7.13 -13.07 -15.70
CA ARG A 51 8.02 -12.37 -14.76
C ARG A 51 7.71 -12.67 -13.28
N ILE A 52 7.33 -13.91 -12.98
CA ILE A 52 7.08 -14.36 -11.62
C ILE A 52 8.38 -14.29 -10.82
N ARG A 53 8.34 -13.61 -9.68
CA ARG A 53 9.46 -13.45 -8.74
C ARG A 53 8.94 -13.55 -7.32
N PHE A 54 9.70 -14.23 -6.48
CA PHE A 54 9.38 -14.43 -5.07
C PHE A 54 10.33 -13.61 -4.22
N TYR A 55 9.80 -13.04 -3.16
CA TYR A 55 10.50 -12.15 -2.26
C TYR A 55 10.19 -12.51 -0.81
N LYS A 56 11.18 -12.27 0.03
CA LYS A 56 11.04 -12.20 1.47
C LYS A 56 11.23 -10.74 1.86
N GLU A 57 10.27 -10.17 2.56
CA GLU A 57 10.32 -8.80 3.04
C GLU A 57 10.44 -8.78 4.56
N ILE A 58 11.26 -7.87 5.06
CA ILE A 58 11.42 -7.59 6.49
C ILE A 58 11.28 -6.09 6.66
N ASP A 59 10.20 -5.66 7.30
CA ASP A 59 10.03 -4.31 7.85
C ASP A 59 10.42 -4.32 9.34
N SER A 60 10.58 -3.13 9.90
CA SER A 60 10.75 -2.85 11.33
C SER A 60 9.73 -3.54 12.26
N THR A 61 8.57 -3.95 11.73
CA THR A 61 7.45 -4.49 12.52
C THR A 61 7.02 -5.91 12.13
N LYS A 62 7.23 -6.32 10.87
CA LYS A 62 6.77 -7.60 10.35
C LYS A 62 7.75 -8.20 9.33
N GLN A 63 7.70 -9.52 9.21
CA GLN A 63 8.27 -10.25 8.08
C GLN A 63 7.11 -10.74 7.22
N SER A 64 7.26 -10.72 5.90
CA SER A 64 6.27 -11.24 4.97
C SER A 64 6.95 -11.94 3.78
N PHE A 65 6.14 -12.67 3.02
CA PHE A 65 6.53 -13.30 1.77
C PHE A 65 5.64 -12.76 0.66
N GLU A 66 6.25 -12.42 -0.46
CA GLU A 66 5.52 -11.77 -1.54
C GLU A 66 5.87 -12.38 -2.89
N VAL A 67 4.86 -12.50 -3.77
CA VAL A 67 5.07 -12.87 -5.17
C VAL A 67 4.64 -11.74 -6.10
N LYS A 68 5.59 -11.26 -6.90
CA LYS A 68 5.40 -10.23 -7.92
C LYS A 68 5.36 -10.86 -9.31
N PHE A 69 4.36 -10.55 -10.12
CA PHE A 69 4.23 -11.08 -11.48
C PHE A 69 3.40 -10.18 -12.40
N LYS A 70 3.44 -10.45 -13.70
CA LYS A 70 2.64 -9.75 -14.71
C LYS A 70 1.58 -10.68 -15.28
N LYS A 71 0.31 -10.29 -15.22
CA LYS A 71 -0.82 -11.02 -15.83
C LYS A 71 -1.81 -10.04 -16.46
N ARG A 72 -2.32 -10.34 -17.65
CA ARG A 72 -3.29 -9.49 -18.38
C ARG A 72 -2.87 -7.99 -18.43
N LYS A 73 -1.58 -7.75 -18.69
CA LYS A 73 -0.91 -6.43 -18.74
C LYS A 73 -0.68 -5.73 -17.39
N LEU A 74 -1.34 -6.15 -16.31
CA LEU A 74 -1.17 -5.62 -14.96
C LEU A 74 0.03 -6.26 -14.24
N HIS A 75 0.67 -5.48 -13.37
CA HIS A 75 1.67 -5.97 -12.42
C HIS A 75 0.97 -6.21 -11.09
N TYR A 76 1.00 -7.45 -10.64
CA TYR A 76 0.43 -7.89 -9.37
C TYR A 76 1.54 -8.08 -8.32
N SER A 77 1.20 -7.77 -7.08
CA SER A 77 1.86 -8.19 -5.84
C SER A 77 0.86 -8.98 -5.04
N VAL A 78 1.29 -10.08 -4.42
CA VAL A 78 0.46 -10.82 -3.46
C VAL A 78 1.29 -11.09 -2.23
N GLU A 79 0.89 -10.53 -1.10
CA GLU A 79 1.60 -10.59 0.18
C GLU A 79 1.00 -11.66 1.10
N PHE A 80 1.88 -12.36 1.81
CA PHE A 80 1.55 -13.37 2.79
C PHE A 80 2.34 -13.16 4.08
N ASP A 81 1.73 -13.52 5.19
CA ASP A 81 2.40 -13.56 6.48
C ASP A 81 3.45 -14.71 6.53
N PRO A 82 4.28 -14.80 7.58
CA PRO A 82 5.27 -15.88 7.71
C PRO A 82 4.67 -17.29 7.81
N GLN A 83 3.37 -17.40 8.12
CA GLN A 83 2.62 -18.66 8.18
C GLN A 83 2.00 -19.02 6.82
N GLY A 84 2.16 -18.17 5.80
CA GLY A 84 1.57 -18.35 4.46
C GLY A 84 0.08 -18.00 4.39
N THR A 85 -0.44 -17.24 5.36
CA THR A 85 -1.79 -16.66 5.30
C THR A 85 -1.76 -15.44 4.37
N LEU A 86 -2.76 -15.34 3.49
CA LEU A 86 -2.89 -14.19 2.58
C LEU A 86 -3.11 -12.90 3.39
N GLU A 87 -2.28 -11.89 3.18
CA GLU A 87 -2.46 -10.56 3.75
C GLU A 87 -3.25 -9.69 2.76
N ASP A 88 -2.75 -9.54 1.54
CA ASP A 88 -3.45 -8.78 0.49
C ASP A 88 -3.05 -9.19 -0.93
N VAL A 89 -3.80 -8.65 -1.89
CA VAL A 89 -3.47 -8.67 -3.31
C VAL A 89 -3.50 -7.25 -3.84
N GLU A 90 -2.45 -6.85 -4.52
CA GLU A 90 -2.34 -5.53 -5.11
C GLU A 90 -2.04 -5.59 -6.60
N PHE A 91 -2.44 -4.55 -7.33
CA PHE A 91 -1.98 -4.35 -8.69
C PHE A 91 -1.86 -2.88 -9.05
N GLU A 92 -0.87 -2.58 -9.90
CA GLU A 92 -0.64 -1.23 -10.42
C GLU A 92 -1.81 -0.74 -11.27
N ILE A 93 -2.26 0.48 -10.98
CA ILE A 93 -3.29 1.20 -11.75
C ILE A 93 -2.84 2.63 -12.04
N ASP A 94 -3.54 3.32 -12.94
CA ASP A 94 -3.36 4.73 -13.20
C ASP A 94 -4.49 5.57 -12.57
N VAL A 95 -4.30 6.89 -12.50
CA VAL A 95 -5.31 7.83 -11.99
C VAL A 95 -6.65 7.68 -12.72
N VAL A 96 -6.62 7.33 -14.01
CA VAL A 96 -7.81 7.18 -14.85
C VAL A 96 -8.70 6.00 -14.42
N ASP A 97 -8.14 5.05 -13.67
CA ASP A 97 -8.83 3.86 -13.18
C ASP A 97 -9.53 4.10 -11.84
N ILE A 98 -9.32 5.27 -11.21
CA ILE A 98 -9.94 5.68 -9.94
C ILE A 98 -11.17 6.55 -10.25
N PRO A 99 -12.33 6.35 -9.58
CA PRO A 99 -13.46 7.25 -9.71
C PRO A 99 -13.06 8.70 -9.41
N GLU A 100 -13.49 9.64 -10.25
CA GLU A 100 -13.02 11.04 -10.25
C GLU A 100 -13.17 11.71 -8.87
N ASP A 101 -14.32 11.54 -8.20
CA ASP A 101 -14.57 12.11 -6.87
C ASP A 101 -13.60 11.56 -5.79
N ASN A 102 -13.26 10.27 -5.89
CA ASN A 102 -12.34 9.61 -4.97
C ASN A 102 -10.92 10.11 -5.20
N TRP A 103 -10.50 10.22 -6.48
CA TRP A 103 -9.20 10.80 -6.82
C TRP A 103 -9.10 12.27 -6.38
N MET A 104 -10.15 13.05 -6.59
CA MET A 104 -10.18 14.46 -6.17
C MET A 104 -10.02 14.60 -4.65
N THR A 105 -10.61 13.68 -3.88
CA THR A 105 -10.43 13.63 -2.41
C THR A 105 -8.96 13.37 -2.03
N ILE A 106 -8.31 12.41 -2.68
CA ILE A 106 -6.88 12.10 -2.49
C ILE A 106 -6.01 13.30 -2.90
N GLU A 107 -6.28 13.87 -4.07
CA GLU A 107 -5.51 14.98 -4.62
C GLU A 107 -5.59 16.22 -3.72
N ASN A 108 -6.78 16.51 -3.18
CA ASN A 108 -7.00 17.58 -2.22
C ASN A 108 -6.22 17.35 -0.93
N TYR A 109 -6.17 16.12 -0.42
CA TYR A 109 -5.33 15.77 0.72
C TYR A 109 -3.84 16.05 0.41
N LEU A 110 -3.32 15.56 -0.71
CA LEU A 110 -1.92 15.74 -1.09
C LEU A 110 -1.56 17.22 -1.29
N LYS A 111 -2.41 18.01 -1.96
CA LYS A 111 -2.22 19.45 -2.17
C LYS A 111 -2.25 20.24 -0.85
N SER A 112 -3.15 19.88 0.07
CA SER A 112 -3.31 20.59 1.34
C SER A 112 -2.19 20.31 2.34
N ASN A 113 -1.58 19.12 2.27
CA ASN A 113 -0.55 18.69 3.22
C ASN A 113 0.87 18.83 2.68
N HIS A 114 1.04 19.00 1.36
CA HIS A 114 2.35 19.07 0.72
C HIS A 114 2.41 20.17 -0.35
N ASN A 115 3.23 21.20 -0.12
CA ASN A 115 3.43 22.33 -1.05
C ASN A 115 3.76 21.90 -2.49
N LYS A 116 4.50 20.79 -2.64
CA LYS A 116 4.80 20.18 -3.94
C LYS A 116 4.94 18.68 -3.75
N TYR A 117 4.23 17.90 -4.56
CA TYR A 117 4.34 16.45 -4.59
C TYR A 117 4.40 15.91 -6.02
N ARG A 118 4.81 14.65 -6.15
CA ARG A 118 4.77 13.87 -7.39
C ARG A 118 4.42 12.43 -7.04
N VAL A 119 3.29 11.95 -7.58
CA VAL A 119 2.91 10.55 -7.51
C VAL A 119 3.86 9.71 -8.35
N LYS A 120 4.30 8.57 -7.83
CA LYS A 120 5.25 7.65 -8.44
C LYS A 120 4.59 6.34 -8.84
N LYS A 121 3.67 5.86 -8.00
CA LYS A 121 2.98 4.59 -8.17
C LYS A 121 1.63 4.66 -7.46
N ILE A 122 0.64 3.99 -8.04
CA ILE A 122 -0.67 3.78 -7.44
C ILE A 122 -0.95 2.28 -7.55
N GLN A 123 -1.36 1.68 -6.45
CA GLN A 123 -1.77 0.28 -6.37
C GLN A 123 -3.19 0.22 -5.83
N GLN A 124 -4.05 -0.55 -6.49
CA GLN A 124 -5.31 -0.95 -5.89
C GLN A 124 -5.06 -2.18 -5.03
N GLN A 125 -5.30 -2.06 -3.72
CA GLN A 125 -5.11 -3.12 -2.74
C GLN A 125 -6.46 -3.75 -2.38
N HIS A 126 -6.51 -5.07 -2.42
CA HIS A 126 -7.57 -5.90 -1.88
C HIS A 126 -7.06 -6.57 -0.61
N PRO A 127 -7.30 -5.98 0.57
CA PRO A 127 -6.90 -6.58 1.84
C PRO A 127 -7.75 -7.81 2.15
N THR A 128 -7.15 -8.83 2.77
CA THR A 128 -7.89 -9.97 3.30
C THR A 128 -8.56 -9.54 4.61
N LEU A 129 -9.89 -9.48 4.62
CA LEU A 129 -10.63 -9.07 5.82
C LEU A 129 -10.60 -10.19 6.87
N THR A 130 -10.78 -9.82 8.15
CA THR A 130 -10.95 -10.80 9.23
C THR A 130 -12.09 -11.76 8.88
N ASP A 131 -11.83 -13.05 9.02
CA ASP A 131 -12.75 -14.16 8.68
C ASP A 131 -13.09 -14.33 7.19
N GLU A 132 -12.48 -13.55 6.28
CA GLU A 132 -12.66 -13.75 4.84
C GLU A 132 -11.87 -14.97 4.35
N ASN A 133 -12.47 -15.73 3.45
CA ASN A 133 -11.77 -16.81 2.76
C ASN A 133 -10.74 -16.20 1.78
N PRO A 134 -9.43 -16.53 1.88
CA PRO A 134 -8.41 -16.01 0.97
C PRO A 134 -8.71 -16.21 -0.52
N LYS A 135 -9.45 -17.26 -0.88
CA LYS A 135 -9.87 -17.49 -2.28
C LYS A 135 -10.85 -16.43 -2.79
N GLU A 136 -11.68 -15.86 -1.92
CA GLU A 136 -12.59 -14.78 -2.28
C GLU A 136 -11.82 -13.46 -2.49
N THR A 137 -10.85 -13.15 -1.65
CA THR A 137 -9.95 -11.99 -1.84
C THR A 137 -9.22 -12.09 -3.18
N LEU A 138 -8.64 -13.27 -3.50
CA LEU A 138 -8.04 -13.54 -4.81
C LEU A 138 -9.06 -13.38 -5.94
N ARG A 139 -10.27 -13.92 -5.81
CA ARG A 139 -11.29 -13.79 -6.86
C ARG A 139 -11.64 -12.32 -7.12
N LYS A 140 -11.87 -11.53 -6.07
CA LYS A 140 -12.16 -10.09 -6.15
C LYS A 140 -11.02 -9.32 -6.83
N ALA A 141 -9.79 -9.57 -6.40
CA ALA A 141 -8.61 -8.89 -6.91
C ALA A 141 -8.35 -9.17 -8.39
N PHE A 142 -8.43 -10.43 -8.83
CA PHE A 142 -8.18 -10.81 -10.23
C PHE A 142 -9.35 -10.49 -11.18
N GLN A 143 -10.51 -10.14 -10.63
CA GLN A 143 -11.62 -9.53 -11.37
C GLN A 143 -11.49 -8.00 -11.48
N ASN A 144 -10.50 -7.40 -10.80
CA ASN A 144 -10.23 -5.96 -10.78
C ASN A 144 -11.47 -5.14 -10.39
N LEU A 145 -12.25 -5.62 -9.42
CA LEU A 145 -13.47 -4.94 -8.97
C LEU A 145 -13.13 -3.72 -8.11
N ILE A 146 -13.86 -2.62 -8.29
CA ILE A 146 -13.83 -1.47 -7.38
C ILE A 146 -14.87 -1.73 -6.28
N LEU A 147 -14.41 -2.11 -5.10
CA LEU A 147 -15.27 -2.50 -3.96
C LEU A 147 -15.07 -1.55 -2.76
N PRO A 148 -16.05 -1.41 -1.85
CA PRO A 148 -15.92 -0.55 -0.68
C PRO A 148 -14.72 -0.86 0.22
N GLU A 149 -14.30 -2.12 0.28
CA GLU A 149 -13.19 -2.62 1.09
C GLU A 149 -11.80 -2.45 0.46
N ILE A 150 -11.71 -2.02 -0.81
CA ILE A 150 -10.40 -1.78 -1.42
C ILE A 150 -9.73 -0.56 -0.78
N ASN A 151 -8.42 -0.52 -0.89
CA ASN A 151 -7.61 0.66 -0.64
C ASN A 151 -6.85 1.07 -1.90
N TYR A 152 -6.41 2.32 -1.92
CA TYR A 152 -5.40 2.83 -2.84
C TYR A 152 -4.12 3.06 -2.07
N GLU A 153 -3.10 2.25 -2.34
CA GLU A 153 -1.74 2.53 -1.89
C GLU A 153 -1.06 3.46 -2.90
N ILE A 154 -0.54 4.59 -2.42
CA ILE A 154 0.10 5.60 -3.25
C ILE A 154 1.50 5.86 -2.74
N ILE A 155 2.47 5.58 -3.62
CA ILE A 155 3.86 5.99 -3.42
C ILE A 155 4.04 7.36 -4.06
N PHE A 156 4.41 8.37 -3.28
CA PHE A 156 4.65 9.71 -3.78
C PHE A 156 5.88 10.35 -3.13
N SER A 157 6.49 11.30 -3.84
CA SER A 157 7.57 12.14 -3.30
C SER A 157 7.07 13.55 -3.05
N ALA A 158 7.29 14.10 -1.86
CA ALA A 158 6.93 15.48 -1.52
C ALA A 158 8.12 16.32 -1.08
N LYS A 159 8.06 17.63 -1.35
CA LYS A 159 9.08 18.60 -0.95
C LYS A 159 9.01 18.85 0.55
N THR A 160 10.17 18.80 1.21
CA THR A 160 10.41 19.15 2.61
C THR A 160 11.50 20.22 2.69
N GLU A 161 11.79 20.71 3.90
CA GLU A 161 12.90 21.65 4.13
C GLU A 161 14.27 21.08 3.71
N LYS A 162 14.45 19.76 3.82
CA LYS A 162 15.71 19.06 3.56
C LYS A 162 15.82 18.48 2.13
N GLY A 163 14.84 18.73 1.26
CA GLY A 163 14.80 18.20 -0.11
C GLY A 163 13.49 17.50 -0.43
N PHE A 164 13.54 16.28 -0.96
CA PHE A 164 12.35 15.46 -1.23
C PHE A 164 12.33 14.24 -0.32
N GLN A 165 11.16 13.89 0.19
CA GLN A 165 10.90 12.68 0.98
C GLN A 165 9.91 11.80 0.22
N ALA A 166 10.17 10.50 0.15
CA ALA A 166 9.22 9.52 -0.35
C ALA A 166 8.26 9.09 0.77
N TYR A 167 7.01 8.86 0.40
CA TYR A 167 5.94 8.45 1.28
C TYR A 167 5.18 7.30 0.64
N GLU A 168 4.71 6.40 1.49
CA GLU A 168 3.68 5.41 1.20
C GLU A 168 2.43 5.84 1.97
N ALA A 169 1.35 6.06 1.26
CA ALA A 169 0.07 6.43 1.85
C ALA A 169 -1.01 5.45 1.43
N LEU A 170 -1.75 4.98 2.42
CA LEU A 170 -2.91 4.14 2.19
C LEU A 170 -4.17 4.99 2.32
N PHE A 171 -4.98 5.02 1.26
CA PHE A 171 -6.28 5.66 1.23
C PHE A 171 -7.37 4.60 1.10
N ASN A 172 -8.51 4.79 1.74
CA ASN A 172 -9.65 3.89 1.53
C ASN A 172 -10.29 4.11 0.13
N SER A 173 -11.27 3.27 -0.19
CA SER A 173 -12.02 3.31 -1.46
C SER A 173 -12.64 4.66 -1.83
N VAL A 174 -12.90 5.55 -0.85
CA VAL A 174 -13.45 6.91 -1.04
C VAL A 174 -12.38 8.02 -0.95
N GLY A 175 -11.11 7.65 -0.93
CA GLY A 175 -9.99 8.59 -0.96
C GLY A 175 -9.62 9.22 0.39
N LYS A 176 -10.14 8.72 1.52
CA LYS A 176 -9.74 9.19 2.85
C LYS A 176 -8.47 8.47 3.30
N LEU A 177 -7.51 9.24 3.82
CA LEU A 177 -6.25 8.70 4.35
C LEU A 177 -6.52 7.75 5.53
N ILE A 178 -5.94 6.55 5.46
CA ILE A 178 -5.88 5.56 6.54
C ILE A 178 -4.51 5.64 7.22
N THR A 179 -3.43 5.52 6.44
CA THR A 179 -2.06 5.56 6.97
C THR A 179 -1.13 6.36 6.08
N LEU A 180 -0.08 6.92 6.69
CA LEU A 180 1.00 7.63 5.99
C LEU A 180 2.32 7.25 6.65
N ARG A 181 3.24 6.70 5.84
CA ARG A 181 4.59 6.34 6.26
C ARG A 181 5.61 7.03 5.39
N LYS A 182 6.74 7.44 5.98
CA LYS A 182 7.94 7.79 5.22
C LYS A 182 8.55 6.51 4.69
N SER A 183 8.61 6.39 3.37
CA SER A 183 9.25 5.27 2.70
C SER A 183 10.70 5.64 2.38
N TYR A 184 11.60 4.67 2.53
CA TYR A 184 13.00 4.78 2.19
C TYR A 184 13.32 3.75 1.11
N PRO A 185 14.25 4.05 0.18
CA PRO A 185 14.63 3.08 -0.84
C PRO A 185 15.06 1.76 -0.20
N PRO A 186 14.65 0.60 -0.75
CA PRO A 186 15.16 -0.67 -0.29
C PRO A 186 16.69 -0.64 -0.34
N ASN A 187 17.36 -1.03 0.75
CA ASN A 187 18.81 -1.25 0.73
C ASN A 187 19.07 -2.49 -0.13
N TYR A 188 19.25 -2.29 -1.44
CA TYR A 188 19.70 -3.34 -2.33
C TYR A 188 21.15 -3.67 -1.96
N ASP A 189 21.37 -4.83 -1.33
CA ASP A 189 22.69 -5.45 -1.35
C ASP A 189 22.97 -5.77 -2.83
N HIS A 190 23.67 -4.87 -3.50
CA HIS A 190 24.24 -5.14 -4.81
C HIS A 190 25.33 -6.20 -4.62
N ILE A 191 24.94 -7.47 -4.56
CA ILE A 191 25.88 -8.58 -4.72
C ILE A 191 26.31 -8.53 -6.19
N LEU A 192 27.42 -7.85 -6.44
CA LEU A 192 28.16 -7.92 -7.69
C LEU A 192 28.72 -9.35 -7.80
N TYR A 193 28.23 -10.11 -8.78
CA TYR A 193 28.88 -11.35 -9.26
C TYR A 193 29.72 -11.03 -10.49
#